data_AF-A0A354TEA7-F1
#
_entry.id   AF-A0A354TEA7-F1
#
_cell.length_a   1.000
_cell.length_b   1.000
_cell.length_c   1.000
_cell.angle_alpha   90.00
_cell.angle_beta   90.00
_cell.angle_gamma   90.00
#
_symmetry.space_group_name_H-M   'P 1'
#
loop_
_entity.id
_entity.type
_entity.pdbx_description
1 polymer ?
#
loop_
_entity_poly.entity_id
_entity_poly.type
_entity_poly.pdbx_seq_one_letter_code
_entity_poly.pdbx_strand_id
1 'polypeptide(L)'
;MKTIPITILSALLMGSALCLAEPPATDKETMTQKMKDFWIKSKGYLSEDWATFKEGAQQTLSDLNKEIDAVAAKPGASAPVYFQTRVQSLRQQHEHLSAKLGELNSESIKTRLSGPRYAFDKGVASLEAALAQADSDADTIVKITSPEKDDDT
;
A
#
# COMPACT_ATOMS: atom_id res chain seq x y z
N MET A 1 62.37 -40.89 21.26
CA MET A 1 62.39 -42.15 20.49
C MET A 1 60.99 -42.41 19.95
N LYS A 2 60.94 -42.94 18.72
CA LYS A 2 59.80 -43.38 17.90
C LYS A 2 59.05 -42.32 17.09
N THR A 3 58.66 -42.79 15.91
CA THR A 3 58.76 -42.18 14.59
C THR A 3 57.44 -42.39 13.84
N ILE A 4 57.21 -41.47 12.91
CA ILE A 4 56.13 -41.26 11.90
C ILE A 4 55.91 -42.50 10.98
N PRO A 5 54.76 -42.66 10.26
CA PRO A 5 54.61 -42.08 8.90
C PRO A 5 53.17 -41.55 8.58
N ILE A 6 52.96 -40.40 7.91
CA ILE A 6 52.96 -40.07 6.46
C ILE A 6 51.82 -40.74 5.63
N THR A 7 51.23 -39.95 4.71
CA THR A 7 50.55 -40.26 3.43
C THR A 7 49.02 -40.53 3.50
N ILE A 8 48.10 -40.01 2.66
CA ILE A 8 48.11 -39.54 1.26
C ILE A 8 47.03 -38.44 1.02
N LEU A 9 47.37 -37.53 0.10
CA LEU A 9 46.63 -36.46 -0.57
C LEU A 9 45.78 -36.96 -1.76
N SER A 10 44.74 -36.20 -2.14
CA SER A 10 44.01 -36.21 -3.44
C SER A 10 42.76 -37.08 -3.49
N ALA A 11 41.68 -36.81 -4.21
CA ALA A 11 41.08 -35.67 -4.92
C ALA A 11 39.79 -36.24 -5.56
N LEU A 12 38.97 -35.39 -6.20
CA LEU A 12 37.95 -35.71 -7.22
C LEU A 12 36.49 -35.79 -6.72
N LEU A 13 35.74 -34.69 -6.79
CA LEU A 13 34.89 -34.22 -7.90
C LEU A 13 33.59 -35.03 -8.08
N MET A 14 32.47 -34.37 -7.77
CA MET A 14 31.26 -34.19 -8.59
C MET A 14 29.99 -34.30 -7.75
N GLY A 15 29.16 -33.26 -7.79
CA GLY A 15 27.75 -33.39 -7.42
C GLY A 15 27.15 -32.31 -6.51
N SER A 16 27.79 -31.16 -6.29
CA SER A 16 27.05 -29.99 -5.79
C SER A 16 26.34 -29.33 -6.96
N ALA A 17 25.13 -29.79 -7.26
CA ALA A 17 24.16 -28.91 -7.90
C ALA A 17 23.89 -27.78 -6.90
N LEU A 18 24.63 -26.68 -7.05
CA LEU A 18 24.15 -25.39 -6.60
C LEU A 18 22.82 -25.17 -7.32
N CYS A 19 21.71 -25.48 -6.67
CA CYS A 19 20.53 -24.65 -6.86
C CYS A 19 20.91 -23.28 -6.29
N LEU A 20 21.53 -22.46 -7.14
CA LEU A 20 21.29 -21.02 -7.10
C LEU A 20 19.77 -20.89 -7.23
N ALA A 21 19.08 -20.82 -6.10
CA ALA A 21 17.81 -20.15 -6.07
C ALA A 21 18.15 -18.69 -6.39
N GLU A 22 18.00 -18.32 -7.66
CA GLU A 22 17.91 -16.92 -8.05
C GLU A 22 16.94 -16.25 -7.08
N PRO A 23 17.34 -15.18 -6.37
CA PRO A 23 16.37 -14.40 -5.62
C PRO A 23 15.36 -13.87 -6.65
N PRO A 24 14.05 -14.00 -6.43
CA PRO A 24 13.08 -13.60 -7.45
C PRO A 24 13.28 -12.12 -7.76
N ALA A 25 13.70 -11.83 -9.00
CA ALA A 25 13.98 -10.48 -9.50
C ALA A 25 12.71 -9.62 -9.64
N THR A 26 11.55 -10.11 -9.18
CA THR A 26 10.24 -9.50 -9.35
C THR A 26 9.93 -8.38 -8.36
N ASP A 27 10.65 -8.27 -7.24
CA ASP A 27 10.33 -7.26 -6.21
C ASP A 27 10.97 -5.89 -6.49
N LYS A 28 12.11 -5.84 -7.19
CA LYS A 28 12.83 -4.59 -7.42
C LYS A 28 12.26 -3.78 -8.58
N GLU A 29 11.81 -4.44 -9.65
CA GLU A 29 11.13 -3.78 -10.77
C GLU A 29 9.75 -3.26 -10.38
N THR A 30 8.98 -4.04 -9.61
CA THR A 30 7.68 -3.62 -9.09
C THR A 30 7.80 -2.46 -8.10
N MET A 31 8.81 -2.46 -7.22
CA MET A 31 9.07 -1.34 -6.31
C MET A 31 9.50 -0.07 -7.08
N THR A 32 10.38 -0.21 -8.08
CA THR A 32 10.84 0.92 -8.91
C THR A 32 9.69 1.52 -9.73
N GLN A 33 8.79 0.68 -10.23
CA GLN A 33 7.59 1.13 -10.95
C GLN A 33 6.61 1.83 -10.01
N LYS A 34 6.32 1.26 -8.83
CA LYS A 34 5.49 1.91 -7.80
C LYS A 34 6.06 3.26 -7.35
N MET A 35 7.38 3.37 -7.19
CA MET A 35 8.04 4.64 -6.84
C MET A 35 7.93 5.67 -7.97
N LYS A 36 8.04 5.25 -9.24
CA LYS A 36 7.81 6.13 -10.39
C LYS A 36 6.35 6.58 -10.47
N ASP A 37 5.41 5.66 -10.30
CA ASP A 37 3.98 5.98 -10.34
C ASP A 37 3.62 6.91 -9.18
N PHE A 38 4.17 6.70 -7.99
CA PHE A 38 4.03 7.60 -6.85
C PHE A 38 4.66 8.98 -7.10
N TRP A 39 5.82 9.02 -7.75
CA TRP A 39 6.50 10.27 -8.09
C TRP A 39 5.74 11.06 -9.16
N ILE A 40 5.25 10.41 -10.21
CA ILE A 40 4.41 11.01 -11.26
C ILE A 40 3.08 11.48 -10.65
N LYS A 41 2.44 10.67 -9.81
CA LYS A 41 1.23 11.03 -9.07
C LYS A 41 1.44 12.22 -8.14
N SER A 42 2.57 12.26 -7.41
CA SER A 42 2.96 13.40 -6.60
C SER A 42 3.19 14.65 -7.44
N LYS A 43 3.85 14.54 -8.61
CA LYS A 43 4.07 15.66 -9.53
C LYS A 43 2.76 16.19 -10.12
N GLY A 44 1.85 15.29 -10.52
CA GLY A 44 0.52 15.65 -11.01
C GLY A 44 -0.29 16.39 -9.94
N TYR A 45 -0.39 15.80 -8.75
CA TYR A 45 -1.14 16.35 -7.62
C TYR A 45 -0.57 17.67 -7.09
N LEU A 46 0.74 17.88 -7.15
CA LEU A 46 1.39 19.10 -6.67
C LEU A 46 1.46 20.20 -7.74
N SER A 47 0.96 19.95 -8.96
CA SER A 47 0.97 20.94 -10.04
C SER A 47 0.07 22.13 -9.73
N GLU A 48 0.49 23.31 -10.18
CA GLU A 48 -0.31 24.53 -10.18
C GLU A 48 -1.12 24.69 -11.48
N ASP A 49 -0.85 23.85 -12.48
CA ASP A 49 -1.69 23.73 -13.68
C ASP A 49 -2.94 22.91 -13.38
N TRP A 50 -4.11 23.45 -13.74
CA TRP A 50 -5.40 22.85 -13.43
C TRP A 50 -5.60 21.46 -14.04
N ALA A 51 -5.23 21.28 -15.31
CA ALA A 51 -5.45 20.01 -16.00
C ALA A 51 -4.61 18.90 -15.35
N THR A 52 -3.32 19.20 -15.15
CA THR A 52 -2.35 18.30 -14.51
C THR A 52 -2.75 17.97 -13.07
N PHE A 53 -3.18 18.99 -12.30
CA PHE A 53 -3.67 18.81 -10.95
C PHE A 53 -4.89 17.90 -10.89
N LYS A 54 -5.90 18.19 -11.73
CA LYS A 54 -7.16 17.45 -11.74
C LYS A 54 -6.92 15.97 -12.04
N GLU A 55 -6.10 15.65 -13.03
CA GLU A 55 -5.72 14.28 -13.36
C GLU A 55 -5.04 13.58 -12.18
N GLY A 56 -4.06 14.23 -11.56
CA GLY A 56 -3.38 13.69 -10.37
C GLY A 56 -4.34 13.45 -9.19
N ALA A 57 -5.27 14.38 -8.93
CA ALA A 57 -6.26 14.25 -7.88
C ALA A 57 -7.29 13.14 -8.17
N GLN A 58 -7.74 13.00 -9.42
CA GLN A 58 -8.62 11.90 -9.83
C GLN A 58 -7.94 10.55 -9.65
N GLN A 59 -6.66 10.44 -10.01
CA GLN A 59 -5.88 9.23 -9.79
C GLN A 59 -5.75 8.91 -8.30
N THR A 60 -5.46 9.92 -7.46
CA THR A 60 -5.42 9.76 -6.00
C THR A 60 -6.73 9.22 -5.45
N LEU A 61 -7.87 9.82 -5.81
CA LEU A 61 -9.17 9.35 -5.36
C LEU A 61 -9.50 7.94 -5.88
N SER A 62 -9.15 7.62 -7.13
CA SER A 62 -9.32 6.26 -7.67
C SER A 62 -8.55 5.22 -6.86
N ASP A 63 -7.30 5.51 -6.49
CA ASP A 63 -6.48 4.58 -5.72
C ASP A 63 -7.00 4.42 -4.28
N LEU A 64 -7.42 5.52 -3.64
CA LEU A 64 -8.07 5.45 -2.33
C LEU A 64 -9.36 4.62 -2.37
N ASN A 65 -10.16 4.68 -3.45
CA ASN A 65 -11.33 3.82 -3.59
C ASN A 65 -10.96 2.33 -3.65
N LYS A 66 -9.90 1.98 -4.39
CA LYS A 66 -9.40 0.60 -4.44
C LYS A 66 -8.91 0.13 -3.07
N GLU A 67 -8.26 1.01 -2.30
CA GLU A 67 -7.84 0.71 -0.93
C GLU A 67 -9.05 0.50 0.00
N ILE A 68 -10.12 1.30 -0.13
CA ILE A 68 -11.38 1.07 0.59
C ILE A 68 -11.93 -0.33 0.28
N ASP A 69 -11.97 -0.72 -1.00
CA ASP A 69 -12.47 -2.05 -1.39
C ASP A 69 -11.57 -3.18 -0.88
N ALA A 70 -10.25 -2.99 -0.88
CA ALA A 70 -9.30 -3.97 -0.32
C ALA A 70 -9.48 -4.14 1.19
N VAL A 71 -9.57 -3.02 1.94
CA VAL A 71 -9.81 -3.03 3.39
C VAL A 71 -11.16 -3.67 3.71
N ALA A 72 -12.20 -3.38 2.93
CA ALA A 72 -13.53 -3.97 3.13
C ALA A 72 -13.55 -5.49 2.95
N ALA A 73 -12.74 -6.01 2.03
CA ALA A 73 -12.66 -7.44 1.75
C ALA A 73 -11.86 -8.23 2.79
N LYS A 74 -10.90 -7.59 3.48
CA LYS A 74 -9.96 -8.26 4.41
C LYS A 74 -10.64 -9.16 5.46
N PRO A 75 -11.66 -8.71 6.23
CA PRO A 75 -12.26 -9.55 7.27
C PRO A 75 -13.23 -10.61 6.74
N GLY A 76 -13.51 -10.63 5.44
CA GLY A 76 -14.47 -11.53 4.82
C GLY A 76 -15.93 -11.25 5.20
N ALA A 77 -16.80 -12.22 4.95
CA ALA A 77 -18.26 -12.07 5.09
C ALA A 77 -18.76 -11.88 6.54
N SER A 78 -17.90 -12.16 7.53
CA SER A 78 -18.25 -12.11 8.96
C SER A 78 -17.75 -10.83 9.65
N ALA A 79 -17.46 -9.78 8.89
CA ALA A 79 -16.99 -8.51 9.43
C ALA A 79 -17.99 -7.95 10.47
N PRO A 80 -17.54 -7.51 11.66
CA PRO A 80 -18.40 -6.89 12.65
C PRO A 80 -19.14 -5.66 12.11
N VAL A 81 -20.35 -5.40 12.61
CA VAL A 81 -21.18 -4.26 12.16
C VAL A 81 -20.45 -2.92 12.30
N TYR A 82 -19.69 -2.71 13.38
CA TYR A 82 -18.94 -1.47 13.56
C TYR A 82 -17.91 -1.22 12.44
N PHE A 83 -17.31 -2.30 11.91
CA PHE A 83 -16.35 -2.23 10.82
C PHE A 83 -17.05 -1.92 9.50
N GLN A 84 -18.20 -2.57 9.24
CA GLN A 84 -19.02 -2.28 8.07
C GLN A 84 -19.46 -0.81 8.02
N THR A 85 -19.90 -0.25 9.16
CA THR A 85 -20.24 1.19 9.27
C THR A 85 -19.04 2.10 8.99
N ARG A 86 -17.84 1.70 9.42
CA ARG A 86 -16.61 2.44 9.13
C ARG A 86 -16.31 2.43 7.64
N VAL A 87 -16.38 1.28 6.98
CA VAL A 87 -16.21 1.16 5.52
C VAL A 87 -17.22 2.04 4.77
N GLN A 88 -18.48 2.03 5.19
CA GLN A 88 -19.51 2.91 4.61
C GLN A 88 -19.15 4.39 4.78
N SER A 89 -18.65 4.78 5.96
CA SER A 89 -18.22 6.16 6.22
C SER A 89 -17.03 6.57 5.34
N LEU A 90 -16.08 5.66 5.08
CA LEU A 90 -14.97 5.90 4.15
C LEU A 90 -15.48 6.14 2.72
N ARG A 91 -16.45 5.33 2.26
CA ARG A 91 -17.08 5.50 0.94
C ARG A 91 -17.77 6.86 0.80
N GLN A 92 -18.54 7.26 1.82
CA GLN A 92 -19.19 8.57 1.84
C GLN A 92 -18.17 9.73 1.82
N GLN A 93 -17.06 9.60 2.55
CA GLN A 93 -15.99 10.61 2.52
C GLN A 93 -15.32 10.68 1.14
N HIS A 94 -15.09 9.54 0.50
CA HIS A 94 -14.54 9.46 -0.86
C HIS A 94 -15.48 10.13 -1.90
N GLU A 95 -16.77 9.83 -1.85
CA GLU A 95 -17.78 10.44 -2.72
C GLU A 95 -17.82 11.96 -2.53
N HIS A 96 -17.80 12.43 -1.29
CA HIS A 96 -17.75 13.84 -0.96
C HIS A 96 -16.49 14.54 -1.51
N LEU A 97 -15.33 13.88 -1.42
CA LEU A 97 -14.09 14.41 -2.00
C LEU A 97 -14.13 14.45 -3.53
N SER A 98 -14.73 13.43 -4.15
CA SER A 98 -14.92 13.38 -5.60
C SER A 98 -15.82 14.53 -6.08
N ALA A 99 -16.89 14.82 -5.34
CA ALA A 99 -17.75 15.99 -5.60
C ALA A 99 -16.97 17.30 -5.44
N LYS A 100 -16.23 17.47 -4.34
CA LYS A 100 -15.39 18.65 -4.10
C LYS A 100 -14.34 18.89 -5.18
N LEU A 101 -13.70 17.83 -5.68
CA LEU A 101 -12.76 17.96 -6.80
C LEU A 101 -13.44 18.51 -8.06
N GLY A 102 -14.72 18.16 -8.29
CA GLY A 102 -15.53 18.71 -9.37
C GLY A 102 -15.85 20.20 -9.24
N GLU A 103 -15.83 20.74 -8.02
CA GLU A 103 -16.06 22.17 -7.72
C GLU A 103 -14.79 23.02 -7.86
N LEU A 104 -13.61 22.38 -7.85
CA LEU A 104 -12.34 23.08 -8.02
C LEU A 104 -12.15 23.58 -9.47
N ASN A 105 -11.37 24.64 -9.60
CA ASN A 105 -10.99 25.27 -10.86
C ASN A 105 -9.58 25.88 -10.76
N SER A 106 -9.08 26.42 -11.88
CA SER A 106 -7.74 27.00 -11.99
C SER A 106 -7.41 28.08 -10.96
N GLU A 107 -8.38 28.89 -10.53
CA GLU A 107 -8.13 29.93 -9.52
C GLU A 107 -8.09 29.34 -8.12
N SER A 108 -9.00 28.42 -7.81
CA SER A 108 -9.10 27.80 -6.49
C SER A 108 -7.86 26.98 -6.10
N ILE A 109 -7.11 26.45 -7.08
CA ILE A 109 -5.93 25.61 -6.83
C ILE A 109 -4.64 26.38 -6.57
N LYS A 110 -4.60 27.68 -6.90
CA LYS A 110 -3.42 28.53 -6.68
C LYS A 110 -3.14 28.78 -5.19
N THR A 111 -4.19 28.71 -4.35
CA THR A 111 -4.06 28.94 -2.91
C THR A 111 -3.98 27.61 -2.16
N ARG A 112 -2.79 27.28 -1.65
CA ARG A 112 -2.53 25.97 -1.03
C ARG A 112 -2.61 25.95 0.50
N LEU A 113 -2.57 27.12 1.14
CA LEU A 113 -2.56 27.24 2.60
C LEU A 113 -3.95 27.54 3.19
N SER A 114 -4.93 27.80 2.33
CA SER A 114 -6.32 28.10 2.70
C SER A 114 -7.24 27.88 1.50
N GLY A 115 -8.55 27.99 1.71
CA GLY A 115 -9.54 27.93 0.64
C GLY A 115 -9.87 26.51 0.14
N PRO A 116 -10.52 26.39 -1.03
CA PRO A 116 -11.09 25.12 -1.50
C PRO A 116 -10.07 24.02 -1.73
N ARG A 117 -8.91 24.34 -2.32
CA ARG A 117 -7.82 23.40 -2.55
C ARG A 117 -7.26 22.84 -1.24
N TYR A 118 -6.99 23.72 -0.27
CA TYR A 118 -6.55 23.30 1.06
C TYR A 118 -7.58 22.41 1.77
N ALA A 119 -8.87 22.75 1.69
CA ALA A 119 -9.94 21.96 2.28
C ALA A 119 -10.06 20.57 1.62
N PHE A 120 -9.84 20.49 0.31
CA PHE A 120 -9.74 19.22 -0.41
C PHE A 120 -8.52 18.41 0.06
N ASP A 121 -7.32 19.02 0.09
CA ASP A 121 -6.09 18.35 0.57
C ASP A 121 -6.22 17.79 1.98
N LYS A 122 -6.80 18.57 2.90
CA LYS A 122 -7.07 18.12 4.26
C LYS A 122 -8.05 16.96 4.32
N GLY A 123 -9.06 16.97 3.45
CA GLY A 123 -10.01 15.89 3.36
C GLY A 123 -9.37 14.60 2.82
N VAL A 124 -8.49 14.69 1.80
CA VAL A 124 -7.71 13.55 1.30
C VAL A 124 -6.84 12.96 2.41
N ALA A 125 -6.07 13.80 3.12
CA ALA A 125 -5.23 13.32 4.22
C ALA A 125 -6.04 12.71 5.37
N SER A 126 -7.24 13.24 5.65
CA SER A 126 -8.15 12.67 6.63
C SER A 126 -8.68 11.30 6.21
N LEU A 127 -8.99 11.12 4.92
CA LEU A 127 -9.44 9.84 4.37
C LEU A 127 -8.31 8.79 4.42
N GLU A 128 -7.08 9.15 4.04
CA GLU A 128 -5.89 8.30 4.15
C GLU A 128 -5.66 7.82 5.59
N ALA A 129 -5.75 8.72 6.57
CA ALA A 129 -5.60 8.36 7.98
C ALA A 129 -6.72 7.42 8.46
N ALA A 130 -7.97 7.69 8.05
CA ALA A 130 -9.11 6.83 8.40
C ALA A 130 -9.02 5.45 7.74
N LEU A 131 -8.48 5.38 6.51
CA LEU A 131 -8.18 4.14 5.80
C LEU A 131 -7.11 3.32 6.53
N ALA A 132 -5.99 3.95 6.93
CA ALA A 132 -4.94 3.28 7.67
C ALA A 132 -5.45 2.69 9.00
N GLN A 133 -6.33 3.43 9.70
CA GLN A 133 -6.97 2.91 10.91
C GLN A 133 -7.91 1.75 10.60
N ALA A 134 -8.72 1.84 9.54
CA ALA A 134 -9.60 0.74 9.14
C ALA A 134 -8.80 -0.51 8.72
N ASP A 135 -7.66 -0.33 8.06
CA ASP A 135 -6.76 -1.41 7.69
C ASP A 135 -6.23 -2.17 8.94
N SER A 136 -5.77 -1.41 9.95
CA SER A 136 -5.34 -1.97 11.23
C SER A 136 -6.46 -2.69 11.98
N ASP A 137 -7.68 -2.15 11.95
CA ASP A 137 -8.86 -2.78 12.56
C ASP A 137 -9.21 -4.08 11.84
N ALA A 138 -9.13 -4.10 10.50
CA ALA A 138 -9.37 -5.29 9.69
C ALA A 138 -8.39 -6.41 10.04
N ASP A 139 -7.09 -6.09 10.18
CA ASP A 139 -6.06 -7.05 10.56
C ASP A 139 -6.32 -7.62 11.98
N THR A 140 -6.82 -6.79 12.89
CA THR A 140 -7.20 -7.22 14.25
C THR A 140 -8.40 -8.15 14.23
N ILE A 141 -9.41 -7.84 13.42
CA ILE A 141 -10.59 -8.71 13.24
C ILE A 141 -10.14 -10.09 12.72
N VAL A 142 -9.32 -10.12 11.66
CA VAL A 142 -8.83 -11.37 11.07
C VAL A 142 -8.11 -12.23 12.11
N LYS A 143 -7.22 -11.63 12.93
CA LYS A 143 -6.49 -12.34 13.99
C LYS A 143 -7.41 -12.94 15.05
N ILE A 144 -8.46 -12.22 15.45
CA ILE A 144 -9.41 -12.72 16.46
C ILE A 144 -10.29 -13.84 15.89
N THR A 145 -10.68 -13.75 14.62
CA THR A 145 -11.57 -14.73 13.98
C THR A 145 -10.86 -15.99 13.48
N SER A 146 -9.54 -15.93 13.31
CA SER A 146 -8.69 -17.06 12.93
C SER A 146 -7.60 -17.25 13.99
N PRO A 147 -7.94 -17.77 15.19
CA PRO A 147 -6.91 -18.08 16.18
C PRO A 147 -5.96 -19.11 15.57
N GLU A 148 -4.67 -18.80 15.56
CA GLU A 148 -3.62 -19.79 15.28
C GLU A 148 -3.92 -21.02 16.14
N LYS A 149 -4.03 -22.19 15.49
CA LYS A 149 -3.96 -23.44 16.23
C LYS A 149 -2.53 -23.54 16.72
N ASP A 150 -2.33 -23.29 18.00
CA ASP A 150 -1.11 -23.70 18.68
C ASP A 150 -1.04 -25.24 18.55
N ASP A 151 -0.25 -25.72 17.60
CA ASP A 151 0.21 -27.12 17.54
C ASP A 151 1.20 -27.31 18.70
N ASP A 152 0.67 -27.46 19.91
CA ASP A 152 1.39 -28.07 21.03
C ASP A 152 1.27 -29.59 20.84
N THR A 153 2.28 -30.20 20.20
CA THR A 153 2.50 -31.65 20.20
C THR A 153 3.92 -31.97 20.62
#